data_AF-A0A3R6LP17-F1
#
_entry.id   AF-A0A3R6LP17-F1
#
_cell.length_a   1.000
_cell.length_b   1.000
_cell.length_c   1.000
_cell.angle_alpha   90.00
_cell.angle_beta   90.00
_cell.angle_gamma   90.00
#
_symmetry.space_group_name_H-M   'P 1'
#
loop_
_entity.id
_entity.type
_entity.pdbx_description
1 polymer ?
#
loop_
_entity_poly.entity_id
_entity_poly.type
_entity_poly.pdbx_seq_one_letter_code
_entity_poly.pdbx_strand_id
1 'polypeptide(L)'
;MKKYTKQWLLILAFTLTCVGLSGCALFKEKKNELDGTITGNTYQAAFYSNDGDKFMTMSGQKINLKSNIVDEYTYTSGGWGYVQTLSSVVTVIIDGREVESCGSTMIFAEDGLEPEVDFKAPETITSTASGIADNTAVAGIVNRYRNLFGKSRVVVIQSQLGDPICAYSGDEVYWKVCDDLPKTTKLMVDGKALYIHRANFQIIDKALLQ
;
A
#
# COMPACT_ATOMS: atom_id res chain seq x y z
N MET A 1 33.21 -9.16 66.85
CA MET A 1 33.11 -9.44 65.39
C MET A 1 31.68 -9.45 64.84
N LYS A 2 30.62 -9.77 65.62
CA LYS A 2 29.22 -9.83 65.13
C LYS A 2 28.51 -8.50 64.82
N LYS A 3 29.05 -7.34 65.22
CA LYS A 3 28.38 -6.03 65.07
C LYS A 3 28.57 -5.44 63.67
N TYR A 4 29.73 -5.66 63.07
CA TYR A 4 30.06 -5.17 61.73
C TYR A 4 29.49 -6.05 60.60
N THR A 5 29.29 -7.35 60.82
CA THR A 5 28.71 -8.26 59.82
C THR A 5 27.28 -7.88 59.42
N LYS A 6 26.45 -7.39 60.36
CA LYS A 6 25.10 -6.90 60.05
C LYS A 6 25.10 -5.60 59.21
N GLN A 7 26.05 -4.70 59.45
CA GLN A 7 26.18 -3.46 58.68
C GLN A 7 26.67 -3.71 57.25
N TRP A 8 27.60 -4.66 57.07
CA TRP A 8 28.05 -5.09 55.74
C TRP A 8 26.94 -5.80 54.93
N LEU A 9 26.12 -6.63 55.58
CA LEU A 9 24.95 -7.25 54.95
C LEU A 9 23.90 -6.24 54.50
N LEU A 10 23.67 -5.17 55.27
CA LEU A 10 22.76 -4.08 54.92
C LEU A 10 23.28 -3.23 53.77
N ILE A 11 24.58 -2.94 53.72
CA ILE A 11 25.20 -2.20 52.62
C ILE A 11 25.12 -3.02 51.33
N LEU A 12 25.46 -4.32 51.37
CA LEU A 12 25.38 -5.22 50.21
C LEU A 12 23.94 -5.36 49.66
N ALA A 13 22.94 -5.43 50.55
CA ALA A 13 21.53 -5.49 50.17
C ALA A 13 21.02 -4.17 49.54
N PHE A 14 21.60 -3.03 49.93
CA PHE A 14 21.26 -1.71 49.38
C PHE A 14 21.93 -1.47 48.02
N THR A 15 23.17 -1.92 47.81
CA THR A 15 23.81 -1.86 46.47
C THR A 15 23.14 -2.81 45.47
N LEU A 16 22.66 -3.98 45.92
CA LEU A 16 21.98 -4.94 45.05
C LEU A 16 20.60 -4.44 44.57
N THR A 17 19.93 -3.59 45.36
CA THR A 17 18.65 -2.97 44.99
C THR A 17 18.82 -1.76 44.06
N CYS A 18 19.94 -1.04 44.13
CA CYS A 18 20.24 0.06 43.19
C CYS A 18 20.63 -0.41 41.78
N VAL A 19 21.24 -1.58 41.62
CA VAL A 19 21.57 -2.13 40.28
C VAL A 19 20.35 -2.78 39.60
N GLY A 20 19.32 -3.17 40.36
CA GLY A 20 18.06 -3.71 39.83
C GLY A 20 17.10 -2.66 39.24
N LEU A 21 17.34 -1.37 39.49
CA LEU A 21 16.46 -0.26 39.06
C LEU A 21 17.02 0.57 37.90
N SER A 22 18.13 0.15 37.29
CA SER A 22 18.76 0.83 36.15
C SER A 22 19.17 -0.19 35.09
N GLY A 23 18.20 -0.80 34.42
CA GLY A 23 18.53 -1.80 33.40
C GLY A 23 17.36 -2.50 32.74
N CYS A 24 16.39 -1.75 32.19
CA CYS A 24 15.64 -2.12 30.98
C CYS A 24 14.75 -0.97 30.50
N ALA A 25 15.26 0.27 30.53
CA ALA A 25 14.64 1.38 29.83
C ALA A 25 15.46 1.67 28.56
N LEU A 26 15.69 0.66 27.70
CA LEU A 26 16.41 0.85 26.44
C LEU A 26 16.31 -0.37 25.47
N PHE A 27 15.14 -1.01 25.39
CA PHE A 27 14.70 -1.47 24.06
C PHE A 27 13.86 -0.33 23.47
N LYS A 28 14.57 0.68 22.96
CA LYS A 28 14.02 1.51 21.89
C LYS A 28 14.02 0.60 20.66
N GLU A 29 13.06 -0.33 20.59
CA GLU A 29 12.61 -0.83 19.31
C GLU A 29 12.13 0.41 18.56
N LYS A 30 13.00 0.96 17.73
CA LYS A 30 12.60 1.87 16.66
C LYS A 30 11.95 1.00 15.57
N LYS A 31 10.94 0.20 15.93
CA LYS A 31 10.00 -0.40 15.00
C LYS A 31 9.11 0.74 14.54
N ASN A 32 9.47 1.37 13.43
CA ASN A 32 8.49 2.14 12.69
C ASN A 32 7.60 1.13 11.98
N GLU A 33 6.72 0.44 12.71
CA GLU A 33 5.55 -0.19 12.10
C GLU A 33 4.83 0.93 11.35
N LEU A 34 4.90 0.90 10.01
CA LEU A 34 4.17 1.83 9.16
C LEU A 34 2.70 1.40 9.21
N ASP A 35 2.03 1.87 10.25
CA ASP A 35 0.60 1.72 10.50
C ASP A 35 -0.08 2.98 9.97
N GLY A 36 -0.71 2.86 8.80
CA GLY A 36 -1.50 3.94 8.24
C GLY A 36 -2.99 3.61 8.28
N THR A 37 -3.81 4.65 8.47
CA THR A 37 -5.26 4.52 8.66
C THR A 37 -6.01 5.36 7.62
N ILE A 38 -6.89 4.72 6.88
CA ILE A 38 -7.85 5.33 5.96
C ILE A 38 -9.20 5.37 6.69
N THR A 39 -9.68 6.58 6.99
CA THR A 39 -10.93 6.80 7.73
C THR A 39 -11.77 7.90 7.11
N GLY A 40 -13.07 7.88 7.40
CA GLY A 40 -14.00 8.98 7.11
C GLY A 40 -15.04 8.66 6.04
N ASN A 41 -14.77 7.69 5.16
CA ASN A 41 -15.66 7.29 4.06
C ASN A 41 -15.76 5.76 3.96
N THR A 42 -16.80 5.26 3.30
CA THR A 42 -16.85 3.86 2.86
C THR A 42 -15.90 3.67 1.68
N TYR A 43 -15.16 2.56 1.68
CA TYR A 43 -14.23 2.21 0.62
C TYR A 43 -14.49 0.79 0.11
N GLN A 44 -14.33 0.61 -1.19
CA GLN A 44 -14.26 -0.68 -1.86
C GLN A 44 -12.78 -1.07 -2.03
N ALA A 45 -12.37 -2.15 -1.38
CA ALA A 45 -11.04 -2.73 -1.48
C ALA A 45 -11.05 -3.86 -2.50
N ALA A 46 -10.38 -3.69 -3.64
CA ALA A 46 -10.23 -4.71 -4.67
C ALA A 46 -8.78 -5.23 -4.72
N PHE A 47 -8.63 -6.55 -4.85
CA PHE A 47 -7.34 -7.24 -4.88
C PHE A 47 -7.12 -7.90 -6.24
N TYR A 48 -5.89 -7.75 -6.74
CA TYR A 48 -5.52 -8.18 -8.08
C TYR A 48 -4.23 -9.01 -8.07
N SER A 49 -4.15 -9.94 -9.01
CA SER A 49 -2.92 -10.68 -9.32
C SER A 49 -1.82 -9.75 -9.84
N ASN A 50 -0.61 -10.28 -10.01
CA ASN A 50 0.49 -9.52 -10.62
C ASN A 50 0.23 -9.16 -12.09
N ASP A 51 -0.65 -9.91 -12.76
CA ASP A 51 -1.09 -9.68 -14.15
C ASP A 51 -2.35 -8.78 -14.22
N GLY A 52 -2.85 -8.33 -13.06
CA GLY A 52 -3.97 -7.40 -12.98
C GLY A 52 -5.36 -8.04 -12.97
N ASP A 53 -5.47 -9.35 -12.76
CA ASP A 53 -6.77 -10.02 -12.70
C ASP A 53 -7.37 -9.92 -11.30
N LYS A 54 -8.61 -9.39 -11.22
CA LYS A 54 -9.33 -9.19 -9.97
C LYS A 54 -9.80 -10.53 -9.41
N PHE A 55 -9.41 -10.87 -8.18
CA PHE A 55 -9.81 -12.14 -7.55
C PHE A 55 -10.62 -11.96 -6.27
N MET A 56 -10.69 -10.76 -5.71
CA MET A 56 -11.40 -10.50 -4.46
C MET A 56 -11.78 -9.02 -4.34
N THR A 57 -12.95 -8.76 -3.76
CA THR A 57 -13.41 -7.42 -3.39
C THR A 57 -13.99 -7.46 -1.97
N MET A 58 -13.73 -6.43 -1.19
CA MET A 58 -14.25 -6.22 0.16
C MET A 58 -14.73 -4.77 0.30
N SER A 59 -15.57 -4.50 1.31
CA SER A 59 -16.10 -3.16 1.62
C SER A 59 -15.95 -2.86 3.10
N GLY A 60 -15.70 -1.60 3.44
CA GLY A 60 -15.76 -1.14 4.84
C GLY A 60 -15.54 0.37 4.99
N GLN A 61 -15.76 0.87 6.20
CA GLN A 61 -15.69 2.32 6.52
C GLN A 61 -14.34 2.74 7.11
N LYS A 62 -13.64 1.79 7.73
CA LYS A 62 -12.30 2.00 8.28
C LYS A 62 -11.36 0.94 7.73
N ILE A 63 -10.36 1.39 6.99
CA ILE A 63 -9.32 0.54 6.44
C ILE A 63 -8.00 0.93 7.08
N ASN A 64 -7.28 -0.02 7.67
CA ASN A 64 -5.91 0.20 8.14
C ASN A 64 -4.98 -0.70 7.34
N LEU A 65 -3.81 -0.19 6.96
CA LEU A 65 -2.75 -0.98 6.36
C LEU A 65 -1.60 -1.02 7.34
N LYS A 66 -1.21 -2.23 7.74
CA LYS A 66 -0.02 -2.47 8.55
C LYS A 66 1.03 -3.14 7.69
N SER A 67 2.21 -2.53 7.62
CA SER A 67 3.34 -3.18 6.99
C SER A 67 4.00 -4.15 7.95
N ASN A 68 4.20 -5.39 7.53
CA ASN A 68 5.06 -6.28 8.28
C ASN A 68 6.54 -5.91 7.98
N ILE A 69 7.41 -5.91 8.98
CA ILE A 69 8.84 -5.61 8.81
C ILE A 69 9.59 -6.93 8.89
N VAL A 70 10.48 -7.19 7.93
CA VAL A 70 11.35 -8.36 7.92
C VAL A 70 12.81 -7.94 7.90
N ASP A 71 13.65 -8.75 8.55
CA ASP A 71 15.09 -8.56 8.56
C ASP A 71 15.71 -9.21 7.31
N GLU A 72 16.20 -8.40 6.37
CA GLU A 72 16.92 -8.88 5.18
C GLU A 72 18.43 -8.95 5.45
N TYR A 73 19.03 -10.10 5.16
CA TYR A 73 20.48 -10.28 5.28
C TYR A 73 21.21 -9.57 4.14
N THR A 74 22.02 -8.58 4.47
CA THR A 74 22.72 -7.75 3.48
C THR A 74 24.19 -7.57 3.84
N TYR A 75 25.01 -7.29 2.83
CA TYR A 75 26.43 -6.99 2.97
C TYR A 75 26.63 -5.49 2.80
N THR A 76 26.99 -4.80 3.87
CA THR A 76 27.43 -3.40 3.83
C THR A 76 28.92 -3.34 4.09
N SER A 77 29.60 -2.35 3.51
CA SER A 77 31.06 -2.18 3.44
C SER A 77 31.79 -2.46 4.77
N GLY A 78 32.10 -3.73 5.04
CA GLY A 78 32.76 -4.18 6.26
C GLY A 78 32.23 -5.49 6.87
N GLY A 79 31.06 -5.99 6.48
CA GLY A 79 30.55 -7.26 7.00
C GLY A 79 29.11 -7.58 6.65
N TRP A 80 28.71 -8.81 6.98
CA TRP A 80 27.33 -9.24 6.86
C TRP A 80 26.51 -8.76 8.07
N GLY A 81 25.29 -8.28 7.81
CA GLY A 81 24.34 -7.87 8.83
C GLY A 81 22.90 -8.01 8.35
N TYR A 82 21.96 -7.63 9.21
CA TYR A 82 20.54 -7.59 8.86
C TYR A 82 20.08 -6.14 8.76
N VAL A 83 19.29 -5.82 7.74
CA VAL A 83 18.62 -4.53 7.58
C VAL A 83 17.11 -4.76 7.56
N GLN A 84 16.39 -4.00 8.37
CA GLN A 84 14.93 -4.01 8.39
C GLN A 84 14.39 -3.45 7.08
N THR A 85 13.63 -4.27 6.36
CA THR A 85 12.94 -3.89 5.13
C THR A 85 11.43 -4.10 5.30
N LEU A 86 10.65 -3.41 4.48
CA LEU A 86 9.21 -3.66 4.42
C LEU A 86 8.98 -5.02 3.76
N SER A 87 8.32 -5.91 4.49
CA SER A 87 7.87 -7.20 3.99
C SER A 87 6.99 -7.04 2.76
N SER A 88 6.95 -8.08 1.94
CA SER A 88 5.94 -8.20 0.89
C SER A 88 4.54 -8.49 1.45
N VAL A 89 4.45 -8.86 2.73
CA VAL A 89 3.20 -9.09 3.46
C VAL A 89 2.70 -7.79 4.07
N VAL A 90 1.46 -7.44 3.77
CA VAL A 90 0.70 -6.33 4.36
C VAL A 90 -0.56 -6.89 4.98
N THR A 91 -0.86 -6.44 6.20
CA THR A 91 -2.13 -6.75 6.88
C THR A 91 -3.10 -5.61 6.60
N VAL A 92 -4.20 -5.93 5.91
CA VAL A 92 -5.32 -5.01 5.67
C VAL A 92 -6.37 -5.27 6.73
N ILE A 93 -6.76 -4.23 7.46
CA ILE A 93 -7.77 -4.31 8.52
C ILE A 93 -8.99 -3.52 8.07
N ILE A 94 -10.08 -4.19 7.73
CA ILE A 94 -11.34 -3.59 7.31
C ILE A 94 -12.36 -3.76 8.43
N ASP A 95 -12.81 -2.64 9.00
CA ASP A 95 -13.78 -2.58 10.10
C ASP A 95 -13.44 -3.52 11.27
N GLY A 96 -12.15 -3.64 11.57
CA GLY A 96 -11.62 -4.46 12.68
C GLY A 96 -11.42 -5.94 12.34
N ARG A 97 -11.62 -6.35 11.08
CA ARG A 97 -11.31 -7.70 10.60
C ARG A 97 -10.10 -7.67 9.68
N GLU A 98 -9.26 -8.68 9.79
CA GLU A 98 -7.95 -8.70 9.13
C GLU A 98 -7.95 -9.61 7.90
N VAL A 99 -7.26 -9.18 6.87
CA VAL A 99 -6.81 -10.01 5.75
C VAL A 99 -5.34 -9.73 5.51
N GLU A 100 -4.53 -10.79 5.50
CA GLU A 100 -3.11 -10.69 5.18
C GLU A 100 -2.91 -10.96 3.69
N SER A 101 -2.25 -10.03 3.01
CA SER A 101 -1.94 -10.16 1.60
C SER A 101 -0.43 -10.07 1.39
N CYS A 102 0.12 -11.07 0.71
CA CYS A 102 1.50 -11.07 0.26
C CYS A 102 1.52 -10.89 -1.25
N GLY A 103 2.18 -9.85 -1.75
CA GLY A 103 2.44 -9.76 -3.19
C GLY A 103 1.39 -9.07 -4.04
N SER A 104 0.15 -8.94 -3.56
CA SER A 104 -0.97 -8.49 -4.40
C SER A 104 -0.99 -6.98 -4.62
N THR A 105 -1.49 -6.60 -5.79
CA THR A 105 -1.92 -5.23 -6.08
C THR A 105 -3.25 -4.98 -5.39
N MET A 106 -3.42 -3.84 -4.71
CA MET A 106 -4.68 -3.49 -4.04
C MET A 106 -5.12 -2.07 -4.41
N ILE A 107 -6.40 -1.91 -4.69
CA ILE A 107 -7.03 -0.62 -4.99
C ILE A 107 -8.15 -0.39 -3.98
N PHE A 108 -8.09 0.73 -3.25
CA PHE A 108 -9.13 1.16 -2.31
C PHE A 108 -9.79 2.41 -2.87
N ALA A 109 -10.96 2.26 -3.48
CA ALA A 109 -11.74 3.36 -4.03
C ALA A 109 -12.77 3.83 -3.02
N GLU A 110 -12.82 5.14 -2.76
CA GLU A 110 -13.89 5.75 -1.98
C GLU A 110 -15.25 5.52 -2.65
N ASP A 111 -16.30 5.38 -1.84
CA ASP A 111 -17.65 5.15 -2.33
C ASP A 111 -18.11 6.19 -3.37
N GLY A 112 -18.72 5.69 -4.43
CA GLY A 112 -19.09 6.43 -5.64
C GLY A 112 -17.92 6.97 -6.47
N LEU A 113 -16.68 6.51 -6.26
CA LEU A 113 -15.61 6.63 -7.24
C LEU A 113 -15.50 5.31 -8.00
N GLU A 114 -16.16 5.22 -9.15
CA GLU A 114 -16.18 4.02 -9.99
C GLU A 114 -15.26 4.18 -11.21
N PRO A 115 -14.61 3.10 -11.67
CA PRO A 115 -13.85 3.16 -12.91
C PRO A 115 -14.80 3.31 -14.09
N GLU A 116 -14.49 4.19 -15.03
CA GLU A 116 -15.22 4.31 -16.30
C GLU A 116 -14.91 3.14 -17.23
N VAL A 117 -13.74 2.50 -17.04
CA VAL A 117 -13.29 1.37 -17.83
C VAL A 117 -12.67 0.31 -16.93
N ASP A 118 -13.11 -0.94 -17.08
CA ASP A 118 -12.43 -2.14 -16.60
C ASP A 118 -11.82 -2.84 -17.81
N PHE A 119 -10.49 -2.80 -17.94
CA PHE A 119 -9.79 -3.35 -19.11
C PHE A 119 -9.74 -4.88 -19.11
N LYS A 120 -10.09 -5.51 -17.98
CA LYS A 120 -10.09 -6.96 -17.79
C LYS A 120 -11.49 -7.57 -17.81
N ALA A 121 -12.54 -6.75 -17.87
CA ALA A 121 -13.91 -7.23 -17.97
C ALA A 121 -14.13 -7.96 -19.33
N PRO A 122 -14.78 -9.13 -19.33
CA PRO A 122 -14.96 -9.95 -20.54
C PRO A 122 -15.90 -9.37 -21.60
N GLU A 123 -16.53 -8.21 -21.38
CA GLU A 123 -17.41 -7.59 -22.37
C GLU A 123 -17.15 -6.08 -22.52
N THR A 124 -16.81 -5.67 -23.76
CA THR A 124 -17.49 -4.63 -24.56
C THR A 124 -16.48 -3.85 -25.40
N ILE A 125 -16.23 -4.30 -26.63
CA ILE A 125 -16.49 -3.62 -27.92
C ILE A 125 -15.97 -4.55 -29.03
N THR A 126 -16.89 -5.12 -29.78
CA THR A 126 -16.64 -5.60 -31.15
C THR A 126 -16.42 -4.37 -32.04
N SER A 127 -15.15 -4.02 -32.29
CA SER A 127 -14.80 -3.18 -33.43
C SER A 127 -14.09 -4.04 -34.45
N THR A 128 -14.74 -4.22 -35.59
CA THR A 128 -14.13 -4.73 -36.82
C THR A 128 -13.11 -3.71 -37.31
N ALA A 129 -11.89 -3.77 -36.78
CA ALA A 129 -10.72 -3.18 -37.38
C ALA A 129 -9.70 -4.30 -37.56
N SER A 130 -9.68 -4.85 -38.78
CA SER A 130 -8.66 -5.77 -39.26
C SER A 130 -7.28 -5.11 -39.11
N GLY A 131 -6.51 -5.58 -38.13
CA GLY A 131 -5.20 -5.07 -37.81
C GLY A 131 -4.62 -5.82 -36.61
N ILE A 132 -4.28 -7.09 -36.83
CA ILE A 132 -3.52 -7.92 -35.90
C ILE A 132 -2.15 -7.26 -35.68
N ALA A 133 -1.94 -6.69 -34.49
CA ALA A 133 -0.65 -6.59 -33.83
C ALA A 133 -0.87 -6.16 -32.38
N ASP A 134 -0.26 -6.91 -31.47
CA ASP A 134 -0.14 -6.65 -30.04
C ASP A 134 0.08 -5.17 -29.73
N ASN A 135 -0.92 -4.51 -29.16
CA ASN A 135 -0.71 -3.22 -28.52
C ASN A 135 -0.96 -3.39 -27.03
N THR A 136 -0.07 -4.17 -26.40
CA THR A 136 0.11 -4.23 -24.94
C THR A 136 0.56 -2.88 -24.37
N ALA A 137 0.90 -1.91 -25.22
CA ALA A 137 1.17 -0.54 -24.81
C ALA A 137 -0.12 0.12 -24.28
N VAL A 138 -0.04 0.63 -23.05
CA VAL A 138 -1.11 1.36 -22.35
C VAL A 138 -1.80 2.39 -23.24
N ALA A 139 -1.04 3.17 -24.00
CA ALA A 139 -1.59 4.19 -24.89
C ALA A 139 -2.56 3.61 -25.93
N GLY A 140 -2.23 2.45 -26.52
CA GLY A 140 -3.08 1.80 -27.52
C GLY A 140 -4.39 1.29 -26.93
N ILE A 141 -4.34 0.71 -25.73
CA ILE A 141 -5.53 0.26 -25.01
C ILE A 141 -6.38 1.47 -24.59
N VAL A 142 -5.79 2.48 -23.95
CA VAL A 142 -6.51 3.66 -23.46
C VAL A 142 -7.15 4.45 -24.59
N ASN A 143 -6.49 4.61 -25.75
CA ASN A 143 -7.05 5.29 -26.91
C ASN A 143 -8.34 4.63 -27.42
N ARG A 144 -8.46 3.30 -27.34
CA ARG A 144 -9.68 2.57 -27.75
C ARG A 144 -10.89 2.97 -26.91
N TYR A 145 -10.68 3.34 -25.65
CA TYR A 145 -11.72 3.72 -24.71
C TYR A 145 -11.85 5.23 -24.51
N ARG A 146 -11.15 6.05 -25.32
CA ARG A 146 -11.09 7.52 -25.14
C ARG A 146 -12.47 8.20 -25.04
N ASN A 147 -13.46 7.65 -25.74
CA ASN A 147 -14.81 8.20 -25.84
C ASN A 147 -15.65 7.89 -24.58
N LEU A 148 -15.22 6.94 -23.75
CA LEU A 148 -15.84 6.62 -22.47
C LEU A 148 -15.38 7.57 -21.36
N PHE A 149 -14.21 8.21 -21.51
CA PHE A 149 -13.72 9.15 -20.52
C PHE A 149 -14.47 10.46 -20.61
N GLY A 150 -15.24 10.82 -19.58
CA GLY A 150 -16.02 12.06 -19.56
C GLY A 150 -15.20 13.31 -19.26
N LYS A 151 -14.03 13.16 -18.62
CA LYS A 151 -13.29 14.25 -17.98
C LYS A 151 -11.94 14.55 -18.62
N SER A 152 -11.32 15.65 -18.20
CA SER A 152 -10.07 16.16 -18.80
C SER A 152 -8.82 15.35 -18.46
N ARG A 153 -8.78 14.67 -17.31
CA ARG A 153 -7.67 13.80 -16.88
C ARG A 153 -8.12 12.36 -16.80
N VAL A 154 -7.31 11.44 -17.32
CA VAL A 154 -7.53 10.00 -17.22
C VAL A 154 -6.47 9.38 -16.33
N VAL A 155 -6.90 8.68 -15.29
CA VAL A 155 -6.05 7.90 -14.39
C VAL A 155 -6.13 6.45 -14.79
N VAL A 156 -5.03 5.91 -15.31
CA VAL A 156 -4.93 4.51 -15.71
C VAL A 156 -4.17 3.76 -14.62
N ILE A 157 -4.81 2.75 -14.04
CA ILE A 157 -4.18 1.85 -13.07
C ILE A 157 -3.71 0.60 -13.78
N GLN A 158 -2.49 0.19 -13.47
CA GLN A 158 -1.84 -0.96 -14.06
C GLN A 158 -1.34 -1.90 -12.97
N SER A 159 -1.25 -3.17 -13.31
CA SER A 159 -0.59 -4.17 -12.50
C SER A 159 0.91 -3.84 -12.32
N GLN A 160 1.56 -4.57 -11.43
CA GLN A 160 3.02 -4.46 -11.23
C GLN A 160 3.80 -4.77 -12.51
N LEU A 161 3.27 -5.65 -13.36
CA LEU A 161 3.86 -6.02 -14.65
C LEU A 161 3.51 -5.03 -15.77
N GLY A 162 2.65 -4.04 -15.51
CA GLY A 162 2.27 -3.00 -16.45
C GLY A 162 1.00 -3.30 -17.23
N ASP A 163 0.28 -4.39 -16.93
CA ASP A 163 -0.99 -4.69 -17.58
C ASP A 163 -2.08 -3.72 -17.11
N PRO A 164 -2.81 -3.05 -18.01
CA PRO A 164 -3.92 -2.18 -17.61
C PRO A 164 -5.00 -2.95 -16.85
N ILE A 165 -5.43 -2.41 -15.71
CA ILE A 165 -6.49 -2.97 -14.85
C ILE A 165 -7.78 -2.19 -15.09
N CYS A 166 -7.77 -0.90 -14.78
CA CYS A 166 -8.92 -0.03 -14.92
C CYS A 166 -8.50 1.42 -15.16
N ALA A 167 -9.46 2.25 -15.56
CA ALA A 167 -9.25 3.69 -15.66
C ALA A 167 -10.41 4.48 -15.04
N TYR A 168 -10.04 5.58 -14.41
CA TYR A 168 -10.92 6.62 -13.89
C TYR A 168 -10.70 7.89 -14.71
N SER A 169 -11.66 8.80 -14.74
CA SER A 169 -11.40 10.17 -15.20
C SER A 169 -11.92 11.21 -14.21
N GLY A 170 -11.24 12.34 -14.15
CA GLY A 170 -11.56 13.48 -13.29
C GLY A 170 -11.13 14.80 -13.92
N ASP A 171 -11.71 15.91 -13.50
CA ASP A 171 -11.26 17.24 -13.89
C ASP A 171 -10.13 17.74 -12.99
N GLU A 172 -10.17 17.39 -11.70
CA GLU A 172 -9.13 17.67 -10.73
C GLU A 172 -8.51 16.36 -10.21
N VAL A 173 -7.29 16.07 -10.67
CA VAL A 173 -6.54 14.88 -10.29
C VAL A 173 -5.17 15.26 -9.75
N TYR A 174 -4.87 14.82 -8.52
CA TYR A 174 -3.56 14.96 -7.91
C TYR A 174 -3.20 13.74 -7.05
N TRP A 175 -1.91 13.57 -6.78
CA TRP A 175 -1.39 12.45 -5.99
C TRP A 175 -0.60 12.93 -4.78
N LYS A 176 -0.59 12.09 -3.75
CA LYS A 176 0.25 12.24 -2.56
C LYS A 176 0.80 10.86 -2.19
N VAL A 177 2.12 10.78 -2.00
CA VAL A 177 2.72 9.61 -1.37
C VAL A 177 2.38 9.64 0.12
N CYS A 178 1.87 8.52 0.63
CA CYS A 178 1.50 8.39 2.03
C CYS A 178 2.74 7.98 2.83
N ASP A 179 3.24 8.89 3.66
CA ASP A 179 4.42 8.62 4.51
C ASP A 179 4.13 7.53 5.57
N ASP A 180 2.87 7.35 5.92
CA ASP A 180 2.35 6.43 6.93
C ASP A 180 1.84 5.09 6.36
N LEU A 181 1.63 4.98 5.04
CA LEU A 181 1.14 3.76 4.39
C LEU A 181 2.24 3.11 3.54
N PRO A 182 2.53 1.82 3.71
CA PRO A 182 3.64 1.16 3.03
C PRO A 182 3.37 0.99 1.53
N LYS A 183 4.28 1.48 0.67
CA LYS A 183 4.19 1.33 -0.81
C LYS A 183 2.81 1.68 -1.38
N THR A 184 2.16 2.68 -0.77
CA THR A 184 0.80 3.11 -1.13
C THR A 184 0.83 4.56 -1.58
N THR A 185 0.18 4.83 -2.70
CA THR A 185 -0.05 6.19 -3.21
C THR A 185 -1.52 6.53 -3.06
N LYS A 186 -1.82 7.72 -2.54
CA LYS A 186 -3.16 8.28 -2.55
C LYS A 186 -3.32 9.17 -3.78
N LEU A 187 -4.29 8.86 -4.62
CA LEU A 187 -4.83 9.74 -5.64
C LEU A 187 -6.10 10.40 -5.12
N MET A 188 -6.30 11.64 -5.52
CA MET A 188 -7.56 12.36 -5.37
C MET A 188 -8.11 12.61 -6.76
N VAL A 189 -9.34 12.17 -7.01
CA VAL A 189 -10.06 12.33 -8.28
C VAL A 189 -11.37 13.04 -7.96
N ASP A 190 -11.50 14.29 -8.39
CA ASP A 190 -12.68 15.14 -8.15
C ASP A 190 -13.14 15.15 -6.67
N GLY A 191 -12.18 15.23 -5.76
CA GLY A 191 -12.41 15.27 -4.31
C GLY A 191 -12.60 13.90 -3.63
N LYS A 192 -12.62 12.79 -4.39
CA LYS A 192 -12.70 11.42 -3.84
C LYS A 192 -11.35 10.74 -3.78
N ALA A 193 -11.11 9.97 -2.73
CA ALA A 193 -9.83 9.29 -2.55
C ALA A 193 -9.77 7.92 -3.26
N LEU A 194 -8.62 7.65 -3.87
CA LEU A 194 -8.25 6.37 -4.46
C LEU A 194 -6.87 5.98 -3.93
N TYR A 195 -6.80 4.98 -3.06
CA TYR A 195 -5.51 4.48 -2.58
C TYR A 195 -5.07 3.29 -3.41
N ILE A 196 -3.82 3.31 -3.85
CA ILE A 196 -3.24 2.29 -4.70
C ILE A 196 -2.02 1.74 -4.00
N HIS A 197 -2.06 0.46 -3.66
CA HIS A 197 -0.96 -0.27 -3.10
C HIS A 197 -0.34 -1.18 -4.15
N ARG A 198 0.99 -1.08 -4.31
CA ARG A 198 1.78 -2.00 -5.13
C ARG A 198 1.25 -2.14 -6.57
N ALA A 199 0.92 -1.01 -7.18
CA ALA A 199 0.51 -0.92 -8.58
C ALA A 199 1.25 0.23 -9.28
N ASN A 200 1.25 0.20 -10.60
CA ASN A 200 1.69 1.33 -11.41
C ASN A 200 0.46 2.19 -11.79
N PHE A 201 0.65 3.48 -11.99
CA PHE A 201 -0.42 4.35 -12.49
C PHE A 201 0.13 5.45 -13.41
N GLN A 202 -0.72 5.92 -14.30
CA GLN A 202 -0.43 7.07 -15.19
C GLN A 202 -1.61 8.04 -15.14
N ILE A 203 -1.30 9.34 -15.03
CA ILE A 203 -2.29 10.42 -15.16
C ILE A 203 -2.04 11.07 -16.51
N ILE A 204 -2.99 10.92 -17.42
CA ILE A 204 -2.90 11.33 -18.82
C ILE A 204 -3.85 12.49 -19.05
N ASP A 205 -3.38 13.56 -19.70
CA ASP A 205 -4.28 14.58 -20.24
C ASP A 205 -5.07 13.97 -21.40
N LYS A 206 -6.39 14.00 -21.33
CA LYS A 206 -7.26 13.41 -22.35
C LYS A 206 -6.98 13.97 -23.75
N ALA A 207 -6.53 15.21 -23.87
CA ALA A 207 -6.18 15.81 -25.16
C ALA A 207 -4.97 15.14 -25.84
N LEU A 208 -4.18 14.35 -25.11
CA LEU A 208 -3.08 13.54 -25.66
C LEU A 208 -3.54 12.19 -26.20
N LEU A 209 -4.79 11.79 -25.92
CA LEU A 209 -5.38 10.56 -26.46
C LEU A 209 -5.87 10.81 -27.90
N GLN A 210 -5.48 9.94 -28.81
CA GLN A 210 -5.67 10.11 -30.26
C GLN A 210 -6.88 9.43 -30.82
#